data_AF-A0AAW0K4L4-F1
#
_entry.id   AF-A0AAW0K4L4-F1
#
_cell.length_a   1.000
_cell.length_b   1.000
_cell.length_c   1.000
_cell.angle_alpha   90.00
_cell.angle_beta   90.00
_cell.angle_gamma   90.00
#
_symmetry.space_group_name_H-M   'P 1'
#
loop_
_entity.id
_entity.type
_entity.pdbx_description
1 polymer ?
#
loop_
_entity_poly.entity_id
_entity_poly.type
_entity_poly.pdbx_seq_one_letter_code
_entity_poly.pdbx_strand_id
1 'polypeptide(L)'
;MSCTMAGALDLLKELKNIPMTLELLQSTRIGMSVNAIRKQSTDEEVTSLAKSLIKSWKKLLVPIYQEIRNTDMKYKNRVRSRISNLKDAKNPNLRKNVLCGNIPPDLFARMTAEEMASDELKEMRKNLTKEAIREHQMAKTGGTQTDLFTCGKCKKKNCTYTQVQTRSADEPMTTFVLCNECGNRWKFC
;
A
#
# COMPACT_ATOMS: atom_id res chain seq x y z
N MET A 1 39.94 3.81 35.90
CA MET A 1 38.88 4.83 35.96
C MET A 1 37.54 4.13 36.04
N SER A 2 36.99 4.05 37.25
CA SER A 2 35.68 3.47 37.57
C SER A 2 34.58 4.40 37.06
N CYS A 3 33.95 4.03 35.94
CA CYS A 3 32.77 4.70 35.42
C CYS A 3 31.59 4.39 36.35
N THR A 4 31.03 5.40 37.00
CA THR A 4 29.98 5.23 38.01
C THR A 4 28.69 4.73 37.36
N MET A 5 28.23 3.57 37.82
CA MET A 5 26.96 2.93 37.41
C MET A 5 25.71 3.80 37.64
N ALA A 6 25.85 4.91 38.39
CA ALA A 6 24.78 5.87 38.68
C ALA A 6 24.19 6.53 37.41
N GLY A 7 24.98 6.74 36.35
CA GLY A 7 24.47 7.32 35.10
C GLY A 7 23.69 6.35 34.20
N ALA A 8 23.83 5.03 34.40
CA ALA A 8 23.23 4.04 33.53
C ALA A 8 21.70 4.01 33.65
N LEU A 9 21.17 4.23 34.86
CA LEU A 9 19.73 4.23 35.11
C LEU A 9 19.05 5.41 34.41
N ASP A 10 19.62 6.61 34.50
CA ASP A 10 19.07 7.82 33.89
C ASP A 10 19.13 7.75 32.36
N LEU A 11 20.22 7.23 31.79
CA LEU A 11 20.32 6.97 30.35
C LEU A 11 19.28 5.96 29.86
N LEU A 12 18.97 4.92 30.65
CA LEU A 12 17.92 3.96 30.30
C LEU A 12 16.51 4.57 30.38
N LYS A 13 16.27 5.50 31.32
CA LYS A 13 15.01 6.26 31.41
C LYS A 13 14.84 7.18 30.21
N GLU A 14 15.89 7.86 29.78
CA GLU A 14 15.88 8.65 28.54
C GLU A 14 15.66 7.77 27.29
N LEU A 15 16.34 6.62 27.21
CA LEU A 15 16.14 5.64 26.13
C LEU A 15 14.72 5.08 26.05
N LYS A 16 14.00 5.04 27.18
CA LYS A 16 12.57 4.66 27.21
C LYS A 16 11.67 5.70 26.55
N ASN A 17 12.04 6.97 26.65
CA ASN A 17 11.27 8.09 26.08
C ASN A 17 11.61 8.33 24.60
N ILE A 18 12.77 7.85 24.14
CA ILE A 18 13.16 7.91 22.74
C ILE A 18 12.35 6.87 21.93
N PRO A 19 11.67 7.26 20.84
CA PRO A 19 10.96 6.33 19.98
C PRO A 19 11.97 5.41 19.27
N MET A 20 12.21 4.24 19.85
CA MET A 20 13.21 3.31 19.35
C MET A 20 12.74 2.62 18.07
N THR A 21 13.45 2.88 16.97
CA THR A 21 13.23 2.22 15.68
C THR A 21 14.20 1.06 15.50
N LEU A 22 13.84 0.08 14.67
CA LEU A 22 14.69 -1.08 14.41
C LEU A 22 15.95 -0.73 13.59
N GLU A 23 15.90 0.35 12.81
CA GLU A 23 17.10 0.89 12.16
C GLU A 23 18.10 1.41 13.19
N LEU A 24 17.65 2.21 14.17
CA LEU A 24 18.48 2.62 15.30
C LEU A 24 19.01 1.39 16.04
N LEU A 25 18.18 0.37 16.31
CA LEU A 25 18.63 -0.85 17.00
C LEU A 25 19.73 -1.62 16.24
N GLN A 26 19.69 -1.64 14.91
CA GLN A 26 20.66 -2.34 14.07
C GLN A 26 21.91 -1.51 13.76
N SER A 27 21.76 -0.21 13.46
CA SER A 27 22.87 0.69 13.11
C SER A 27 23.68 1.08 14.33
N THR A 28 23.01 1.45 15.43
CA THR A 28 23.68 1.85 16.67
C THR A 28 24.09 0.65 17.53
N ARG A 29 23.54 -0.54 17.23
CA ARG A 29 23.70 -1.76 18.03
C ARG A 29 23.29 -1.57 19.50
N ILE A 30 22.45 -0.58 19.81
CA ILE A 30 22.11 -0.23 21.20
C ILE A 30 21.43 -1.36 21.96
N GLY A 31 20.74 -2.27 21.25
CA GLY A 31 20.20 -3.49 21.84
C GLY A 31 21.26 -4.42 22.44
N MET A 32 22.47 -4.45 21.86
CA MET A 32 23.60 -5.21 22.41
C MET A 32 24.21 -4.49 23.61
N SER A 33 24.36 -3.17 23.55
CA SER A 33 24.86 -2.35 24.65
C SER A 33 23.93 -2.41 25.88
N VAL A 34 22.61 -2.27 25.69
CA VAL A 34 21.61 -2.39 26.76
C VAL A 34 21.56 -3.82 27.33
N ASN A 35 21.75 -4.84 26.50
CA ASN A 35 21.85 -6.23 26.96
C ASN A 35 23.16 -6.53 27.72
N ALA A 36 24.26 -5.86 27.38
CA ALA A 36 25.52 -5.93 28.12
C ALA A 36 25.41 -5.26 29.49
N ILE A 37 24.82 -4.05 29.55
CA ILE A 37 24.52 -3.34 30.81
C ILE A 37 23.66 -4.22 31.71
N ARG A 38 22.61 -4.85 31.18
CA ARG A 38 21.77 -5.81 31.92
C ARG A 38 22.53 -7.00 32.50
N LYS A 39 23.61 -7.47 31.85
CA LYS A 39 24.40 -8.63 32.31
C LYS A 39 25.48 -8.26 33.32
N GLN A 40 26.00 -7.03 33.25
CA GLN A 40 27.11 -6.55 34.06
C GLN A 40 26.65 -5.76 35.29
N SER A 41 25.40 -5.28 35.30
CA SER A 41 24.83 -4.55 36.43
C SER A 41 24.38 -5.50 37.53
N THR A 42 24.72 -5.17 38.78
CA THR A 42 24.18 -5.81 40.00
C THR A 42 22.93 -5.11 40.52
N ASP A 43 22.60 -3.94 39.96
CA ASP A 43 21.42 -3.14 40.33
C ASP A 43 20.15 -3.71 39.69
N GLU A 44 19.15 -4.01 40.53
CA GLU A 44 17.87 -4.61 40.12
C GLU A 44 17.03 -3.65 39.28
N GLU A 45 17.04 -2.35 39.57
CA GLU A 45 16.25 -1.36 38.83
C GLU A 45 16.76 -1.24 37.39
N VAL A 46 18.08 -1.11 37.23
CA VAL A 46 18.76 -1.08 35.91
C VAL A 46 18.46 -2.36 35.12
N THR A 47 18.52 -3.50 35.79
CA THR A 47 18.29 -4.82 35.17
C THR A 47 16.85 -4.98 34.70
N SER A 48 15.88 -4.56 35.51
CA SER A 48 14.45 -4.65 35.18
C SER A 48 14.06 -3.74 34.01
N LEU A 49 14.56 -2.50 34.02
CA LEU A 49 14.29 -1.50 32.98
C LEU A 49 14.90 -1.92 31.64
N ALA A 50 16.14 -2.40 31.63
CA ALA A 50 16.79 -2.94 30.44
C ALA A 50 16.07 -4.18 29.88
N LYS A 51 15.58 -5.10 30.75
CA LYS A 51 14.75 -6.24 30.33
C LYS A 51 13.46 -5.79 29.65
N SER A 52 12.78 -4.78 30.21
CA SER A 52 11.53 -4.24 29.68
C SER A 52 11.70 -3.64 28.28
N LEU A 53 12.75 -2.83 28.08
CA LEU A 53 13.09 -2.23 26.79
C LEU A 53 13.34 -3.30 25.72
N ILE A 54 14.20 -4.28 26.02
CA ILE A 54 14.49 -5.40 25.12
C ILE A 54 13.22 -6.19 24.78
N LYS A 55 12.32 -6.40 25.75
CA LYS A 55 11.05 -7.13 25.55
C LYS A 55 10.09 -6.35 24.66
N SER A 56 9.98 -5.03 24.84
CA SER A 56 9.17 -4.15 23.99
C SER A 56 9.64 -4.19 22.54
N TRP A 57 10.95 -4.06 22.31
CA TRP A 57 11.54 -4.13 20.97
C TRP A 57 11.35 -5.49 20.29
N LYS A 58 11.35 -6.58 21.06
CA LYS A 58 11.08 -7.94 20.55
C LYS A 58 9.62 -8.17 20.15
N LYS A 59 8.65 -7.58 20.86
CA LYS A 59 7.20 -7.79 20.58
C LYS A 59 6.80 -7.43 19.15
N LEU A 60 7.45 -6.44 18.55
CA LEU A 60 7.18 -6.00 17.17
C LEU A 60 7.60 -7.04 16.10
N LEU A 61 8.41 -8.04 16.47
CA LEU A 61 9.02 -9.00 15.55
C LEU A 61 8.46 -10.42 15.65
N VAL A 62 7.74 -10.74 16.74
CA VAL A 62 7.20 -12.08 17.02
C VAL A 62 6.24 -12.57 15.94
N PRO A 63 5.24 -11.79 15.47
CA PRO A 63 4.26 -12.30 14.50
C PRO A 63 4.90 -12.62 13.14
N ILE A 64 5.88 -11.82 12.70
CA ILE A 64 6.62 -12.04 11.45
C ILE A 64 7.42 -13.35 11.50
N TYR A 65 7.98 -13.69 12.66
CA TYR A 65 8.72 -14.94 12.87
C TYR A 65 7.78 -16.15 12.95
N GLN A 66 6.63 -16.04 13.62
CA GLN A 66 5.65 -17.13 13.73
C GLN A 66 5.07 -17.55 12.37
N GLU A 67 4.90 -16.61 11.45
CA GLU A 67 4.39 -16.89 10.09
C GLU A 67 5.47 -17.51 9.18
N ILE A 68 6.71 -17.00 9.22
CA ILE A 68 7.76 -17.43 8.28
C ILE A 68 8.53 -18.66 8.82
N ARG A 69 8.56 -18.85 10.15
CA ARG A 69 9.26 -19.93 10.87
C ARG A 69 10.74 -20.12 10.46
N ASN A 70 11.34 -19.10 9.87
CA ASN A 70 12.74 -19.04 9.44
C ASN A 70 13.21 -17.58 9.38
N THR A 71 14.52 -17.36 9.42
CA THR A 71 15.22 -16.07 9.39
C THR A 71 15.85 -15.73 8.03
N ASP A 72 15.39 -16.38 6.96
CA ASP A 72 15.87 -16.19 5.58
C ASP A 72 15.62 -14.77 5.03
N MET A 73 16.09 -14.50 3.81
CA MET A 73 15.90 -13.20 3.16
C MET A 73 14.44 -12.75 3.09
N LYS A 74 13.48 -13.67 2.98
CA LYS A 74 12.04 -13.35 3.05
C LYS A 74 11.66 -12.69 4.38
N TYR A 75 12.15 -13.21 5.50
CA TYR A 75 11.97 -12.63 6.84
C TYR A 75 12.65 -11.27 6.94
N LYS A 76 13.92 -11.19 6.55
CA LYS A 76 14.70 -9.93 6.59
C LYS A 76 14.08 -8.83 5.72
N ASN A 77 13.57 -9.17 4.53
CA ASN A 77 12.89 -8.24 3.63
C ASN A 77 11.59 -7.71 4.23
N ARG A 78 10.75 -8.59 4.79
CA ARG A 78 9.48 -8.19 5.40
C ARG A 78 9.71 -7.28 6.60
N VAL A 79 10.67 -7.62 7.47
CA VAL A 79 11.10 -6.77 8.58
C VAL A 79 11.57 -5.41 8.05
N ARG A 80 12.51 -5.36 7.08
CA ARG A 80 13.01 -4.10 6.49
C ARG A 80 11.88 -3.22 5.93
N SER A 81 10.91 -3.82 5.24
CA SER A 81 9.73 -3.10 4.72
C SER A 81 8.92 -2.44 5.85
N ARG A 82 8.62 -3.16 6.93
CA ARG A 82 7.87 -2.62 8.08
C ARG A 82 8.59 -1.45 8.75
N ILE A 83 9.91 -1.53 8.89
CA ILE A 83 10.72 -0.43 9.44
C ILE A 83 10.63 0.80 8.54
N SER A 84 10.83 0.62 7.24
CA SER A 84 10.83 1.72 6.28
C SER A 84 9.48 2.45 6.28
N ASN A 85 8.36 1.71 6.43
CA ASN A 85 7.03 2.31 6.52
C ASN A 85 6.82 3.06 7.84
N LEU A 86 7.36 2.58 8.97
CA LEU A 86 7.30 3.28 10.26
C LEU A 86 8.19 4.53 10.34
N LYS A 87 9.26 4.57 9.55
CA LYS A 87 10.17 5.72 9.46
C LYS A 87 9.73 6.76 8.44
N ASP A 88 8.72 6.46 7.62
CA ASP A 88 8.28 7.37 6.57
C ASP A 88 7.82 8.71 7.17
N ALA A 89 8.59 9.76 6.89
CA ALA A 89 8.30 11.11 7.35
C ALA A 89 6.98 11.65 6.76
N LYS A 90 6.55 11.10 5.61
CA LYS A 90 5.29 11.46 4.96
C LYS A 90 4.07 10.75 5.56
N ASN A 91 4.28 9.76 6.43
CA ASN A 91 3.20 9.05 7.13
C ASN A 91 3.47 8.86 8.64
N PRO A 92 3.54 9.96 9.43
CA PRO A 92 3.77 9.86 10.87
C PRO A 92 2.59 9.20 11.61
N ASN A 93 1.38 9.20 11.03
CA ASN A 93 0.16 8.64 11.62
C ASN A 93 0.24 7.12 11.75
N LEU A 94 0.83 6.41 10.78
CA LEU A 94 1.04 4.97 10.88
C LEU A 94 1.86 4.62 12.13
N ARG A 95 2.97 5.34 12.36
CA ARG A 95 3.82 5.14 13.54
C ARG A 95 3.06 5.40 14.84
N LYS A 96 2.27 6.49 14.90
CA LYS A 96 1.45 6.81 16.07
C LYS A 96 0.42 5.71 16.35
N ASN A 97 -0.31 5.26 15.34
CA ASN A 97 -1.36 4.25 15.48
C ASN A 97 -0.81 2.87 15.90
N VAL A 98 0.39 2.50 15.44
CA VAL A 98 1.06 1.26 15.88
C VAL A 98 1.56 1.37 17.32
N LEU A 99 2.15 2.51 17.71
CA LEU A 99 2.68 2.71 19.08
C LEU A 99 1.58 2.87 20.13
N CYS A 100 0.47 3.53 19.79
CA CYS A 100 -0.69 3.68 20.65
C CYS A 100 -1.55 2.39 20.75
N GLY A 101 -1.24 1.37 19.95
CA GLY A 101 -1.95 0.09 19.97
C GLY A 101 -3.27 0.05 19.19
N ASN A 102 -3.63 1.13 18.49
CA ASN A 102 -4.77 1.16 17.56
C ASN A 102 -4.60 0.14 16.42
N ILE A 103 -3.35 -0.10 16.00
CA ILE A 103 -3.01 -1.18 15.08
C ILE A 103 -2.29 -2.28 15.87
N PRO A 104 -2.88 -3.48 16.01
CA PRO A 104 -2.24 -4.55 16.74
C PRO A 104 -0.99 -5.04 16.00
N PRO A 105 0.07 -5.46 16.73
CA PRO A 105 1.33 -5.92 16.12
C PRO A 105 1.16 -7.07 15.11
N ASP A 106 0.17 -7.93 15.35
CA ASP A 106 -0.17 -9.06 14.48
C ASP A 106 -0.75 -8.61 13.13
N LEU A 107 -1.66 -7.62 13.14
CA LEU A 107 -2.18 -7.02 11.92
C LEU A 107 -1.06 -6.30 11.16
N PHE A 108 -0.29 -5.47 11.84
CA PHE A 108 0.82 -4.73 11.24
C PHE A 108 1.84 -5.65 10.57
N ALA A 109 2.13 -6.81 11.16
CA ALA A 109 3.03 -7.80 10.56
C ALA A 109 2.51 -8.33 9.21
N ARG A 110 1.20 -8.46 9.03
CA ARG A 110 0.57 -8.99 7.81
C ARG A 110 0.21 -7.94 6.75
N MET A 111 -0.01 -6.68 7.13
CA MET A 111 -0.44 -5.61 6.22
C MET A 111 0.39 -5.48 4.94
N THR A 112 -0.23 -5.15 3.80
CA THR A 112 0.50 -4.94 2.54
C THR A 112 1.21 -3.58 2.50
N ALA A 113 2.09 -3.39 1.52
CA ALA A 113 2.71 -2.10 1.26
C ALA A 113 1.70 -1.03 0.81
N GLU A 114 0.54 -1.42 0.29
CA GLU A 114 -0.54 -0.48 -0.02
C GLU A 114 -1.31 -0.07 1.23
N GLU A 115 -1.61 -1.02 2.10
CA GLU A 115 -2.38 -0.77 3.32
C GLU A 115 -1.62 0.11 4.33
N MET A 116 -0.28 0.02 4.35
CA MET A 116 0.56 0.86 5.21
C MET A 116 0.84 2.26 4.65
N ALA A 117 0.52 2.53 3.37
CA ALA A 117 0.78 3.83 2.76
C ALA A 117 -0.01 4.97 3.44
N SER A 118 0.43 6.22 3.22
CA SER A 118 -0.33 7.39 3.66
C SER A 118 -1.69 7.45 2.96
N ASP A 119 -2.67 8.10 3.59
CA ASP A 119 -4.03 8.20 3.03
C ASP A 119 -4.03 8.95 1.69
N GLU A 120 -3.21 10.00 1.56
CA GLU A 120 -2.99 10.71 0.29
C GLU A 120 -2.44 9.78 -0.80
N LEU A 121 -1.42 8.96 -0.47
CA LEU A 121 -0.82 8.06 -1.46
C LEU A 121 -1.77 6.93 -1.84
N LYS A 122 -2.59 6.45 -0.90
CA LYS A 122 -3.65 5.49 -1.18
C LYS A 122 -4.67 6.08 -2.15
N GLU A 123 -5.09 7.31 -1.93
CA GLU A 123 -6.07 7.97 -2.78
C GLU A 123 -5.50 8.26 -4.17
N MET A 124 -4.25 8.73 -4.25
CA MET A 124 -3.54 8.90 -5.52
C MET A 124 -3.46 7.60 -6.31
N ARG A 125 -3.09 6.48 -5.66
CA ARG A 125 -3.04 5.16 -6.32
C ARG A 125 -4.42 4.76 -6.85
N LYS A 126 -5.49 4.94 -6.06
CA LYS A 126 -6.86 4.65 -6.50
C LYS A 126 -7.26 5.47 -7.72
N ASN A 127 -6.93 6.77 -7.73
CA ASN A 127 -7.24 7.65 -8.86
C ASN A 127 -6.48 7.22 -10.11
N LEU A 128 -5.17 6.98 -10.01
CA LEU A 128 -4.37 6.49 -11.13
C LEU A 128 -4.88 5.14 -11.67
N THR A 129 -5.24 4.20 -10.79
CA THR A 129 -5.83 2.93 -11.22
C THR A 129 -7.17 3.16 -11.93
N LYS A 130 -8.01 4.05 -11.42
CA LYS A 130 -9.31 4.38 -12.01
C LYS A 130 -9.17 5.06 -13.38
N GLU A 131 -8.19 5.96 -13.52
CA GLU A 131 -7.88 6.63 -14.78
C GLU A 131 -7.28 5.68 -15.80
N ALA A 132 -6.33 4.83 -15.40
CA ALA A 132 -5.79 3.78 -16.26
C ALA A 132 -6.91 2.86 -16.77
N ILE A 133 -7.83 2.44 -15.91
CA ILE A 133 -9.00 1.64 -16.32
C ILE A 133 -9.85 2.41 -17.33
N ARG A 134 -10.10 3.71 -17.11
CA ARG A 134 -10.90 4.54 -18.02
C ARG A 134 -10.23 4.72 -19.38
N GLU A 135 -8.92 4.92 -19.41
CA GLU A 135 -8.14 5.06 -20.64
C GLU A 135 -8.10 3.76 -21.45
N HIS A 136 -7.97 2.62 -20.76
CA HIS A 136 -7.96 1.30 -21.38
C HIS A 136 -9.37 0.82 -21.80
N GLN A 137 -10.43 1.50 -21.37
CA GLN A 137 -11.76 1.26 -21.92
C GLN A 137 -11.82 1.82 -23.34
N MET A 138 -12.04 0.93 -24.32
CA MET A 138 -12.17 1.32 -25.73
C MET A 138 -13.20 2.43 -25.89
N ALA A 139 -12.83 3.51 -26.58
CA ALA A 139 -13.77 4.55 -26.96
C ALA A 139 -14.93 3.89 -27.72
N LYS A 140 -16.17 4.14 -27.26
CA LYS A 140 -17.36 3.71 -28.02
C LYS A 140 -17.24 4.29 -29.43
N THR A 141 -17.38 3.44 -30.45
CA THR A 141 -17.30 3.84 -31.86
C THR A 141 -18.24 5.02 -32.11
N GLY A 142 -17.67 6.14 -32.56
CA GLY A 142 -18.42 7.36 -32.86
C GLY A 142 -19.42 7.19 -34.00
N GLY A 143 -20.45 8.03 -33.97
CA GLY A 143 -21.53 8.13 -34.96
C GLY A 143 -22.74 8.81 -34.34
N THR A 144 -23.73 9.17 -35.15
CA THR A 144 -24.93 9.86 -34.67
C THR A 144 -25.91 8.83 -34.11
N GLN A 145 -26.29 8.96 -32.83
CA GLN A 145 -27.33 8.12 -32.25
C GLN A 145 -28.68 8.48 -32.85
N THR A 146 -29.47 7.47 -33.19
CA THR A 146 -30.76 7.64 -33.83
C THR A 146 -31.70 6.49 -33.51
N ASP A 147 -32.99 6.83 -33.50
CA ASP A 147 -34.14 5.94 -33.42
C ASP A 147 -34.85 5.75 -34.77
N LEU A 148 -34.34 6.37 -35.85
CA LEU A 148 -34.87 6.22 -37.21
C LEU A 148 -34.75 4.78 -37.71
N PHE A 149 -33.74 4.04 -37.26
CA PHE A 149 -33.49 2.68 -37.71
C PHE A 149 -33.92 1.64 -36.66
N THR A 150 -34.63 0.60 -37.13
CA THR A 150 -35.01 -0.54 -36.29
C THR A 150 -34.11 -1.74 -36.62
N CYS A 151 -33.48 -2.32 -35.61
CA CYS A 151 -32.58 -3.46 -35.80
C CYS A 151 -33.34 -4.70 -36.30
N GLY A 152 -32.88 -5.31 -37.39
CA GLY A 152 -33.48 -6.55 -37.91
C GLY A 152 -33.45 -7.74 -36.95
N LYS A 153 -32.41 -7.86 -36.12
CA LYS A 153 -32.19 -8.98 -35.18
C LYS A 153 -32.95 -8.84 -33.86
N CYS A 154 -32.76 -7.73 -33.13
CA CYS A 154 -33.35 -7.55 -31.79
C CYS A 154 -34.59 -6.64 -31.78
N LYS A 155 -34.97 -6.06 -32.93
CA LYS A 155 -36.13 -5.18 -33.11
C LYS A 155 -36.14 -3.89 -32.27
N LYS A 156 -35.05 -3.60 -31.56
CA LYS A 156 -34.85 -2.34 -30.84
C LYS A 156 -34.42 -1.23 -31.80
N LYS A 157 -34.72 0.02 -31.44
CA LYS A 157 -34.41 1.23 -32.23
C LYS A 157 -33.13 1.96 -31.82
N ASN A 158 -32.43 1.50 -30.78
CA ASN A 158 -31.17 2.12 -30.34
C ASN A 158 -30.02 1.80 -31.32
N CYS A 159 -29.83 2.68 -32.31
CA CYS A 159 -28.85 2.53 -33.37
C CYS A 159 -27.93 3.75 -33.47
N THR A 160 -26.75 3.55 -34.02
CA THR A 160 -25.77 4.60 -34.37
C THR A 160 -25.51 4.53 -35.86
N TYR A 161 -25.55 5.66 -36.57
CA TYR A 161 -25.25 5.70 -38.00
C TYR A 161 -24.08 6.63 -38.34
N THR A 162 -23.40 6.31 -39.43
CA THR A 162 -22.32 7.12 -40.03
C THR A 162 -22.46 7.08 -41.55
N GLN A 163 -22.38 8.23 -42.21
CA GLN A 163 -22.47 8.33 -43.67
C GLN A 163 -21.08 8.53 -44.26
N VAL A 164 -20.73 7.72 -45.25
CA VAL A 164 -19.43 7.76 -45.92
C VAL A 164 -19.65 7.66 -47.43
N GLN A 165 -19.02 8.54 -48.20
CA GLN A 165 -18.99 8.44 -49.66
C GLN A 165 -18.05 7.29 -50.06
N THR A 166 -18.62 6.10 -50.33
CA THR A 166 -17.83 4.93 -50.75
C THR A 166 -17.83 4.68 -52.26
N ARG A 167 -18.51 5.54 -53.03
CA ARG A 167 -18.71 5.42 -54.48
C ARG A 167 -18.42 6.75 -55.18
N SER A 168 -18.52 6.78 -56.51
CA SER A 168 -18.32 7.98 -57.34
C SER A 168 -19.11 9.20 -56.82
N ALA A 169 -18.65 10.42 -57.11
CA ALA A 169 -19.29 11.65 -56.65
C ALA A 169 -20.75 11.80 -57.14
N ASP A 170 -21.10 11.14 -58.24
CA ASP A 170 -22.44 11.14 -58.82
C ASP A 170 -23.41 10.19 -58.09
N GLU A 171 -22.93 9.37 -57.15
CA GLU A 171 -23.75 8.43 -56.39
C GLU A 171 -23.98 8.92 -54.94
N PRO A 172 -25.15 8.63 -54.34
CA PRO A 172 -25.46 9.06 -52.97
C PRO A 172 -24.54 8.41 -51.93
N MET A 173 -24.38 9.08 -50.79
CA MET A 173 -23.56 8.60 -49.67
C MET A 173 -24.08 7.27 -49.12
N THR A 174 -23.17 6.35 -48.80
CA THR A 174 -23.52 5.08 -48.15
C THR A 174 -23.66 5.28 -46.65
N THR A 175 -24.81 4.86 -46.10
CA THR A 175 -25.10 4.95 -44.66
C THR A 175 -24.80 3.62 -43.98
N PHE A 176 -23.87 3.61 -43.03
CA PHE A 176 -23.56 2.46 -42.18
C PHE A 176 -24.29 2.58 -40.85
N VAL A 177 -24.96 1.52 -40.41
CA VAL A 177 -25.75 1.49 -39.16
C VAL A 177 -25.28 0.36 -38.26
N LEU A 178 -25.10 0.67 -36.98
CA LEU A 178 -24.78 -0.25 -35.88
C LEU A 178 -25.92 -0.25 -34.86
N CYS A 179 -26.42 -1.42 -34.48
CA CYS A 179 -27.32 -1.54 -33.34
C CYS A 179 -26.51 -1.57 -32.04
N ASN A 180 -26.79 -0.65 -31.12
CA ASN A 180 -26.10 -0.52 -29.84
C ASN A 180 -26.51 -1.59 -28.81
N GLU A 181 -27.55 -2.38 -29.11
CA GLU A 181 -28.13 -3.37 -28.19
C GLU A 181 -27.59 -4.78 -28.45
N CYS A 182 -27.45 -5.17 -29.72
CA CYS A 182 -27.01 -6.52 -30.10
C CYS A 182 -25.76 -6.54 -31.00
N GLY A 183 -25.19 -5.38 -31.31
CA GLY A 183 -23.99 -5.25 -32.13
C GLY A 183 -24.19 -5.54 -33.63
N ASN A 184 -25.42 -5.74 -34.10
CA ASN A 184 -25.69 -5.97 -35.52
C ASN A 184 -25.29 -4.77 -36.37
N ARG A 185 -24.62 -5.00 -37.50
CA ARG A 185 -24.16 -3.95 -38.43
C ARG A 185 -24.74 -4.18 -39.81
N TRP A 186 -25.18 -3.12 -40.48
CA TRP A 186 -25.68 -3.17 -41.86
C TRP A 186 -25.46 -1.84 -42.58
N LYS A 187 -25.67 -1.79 -43.91
CA LYS A 187 -25.46 -0.59 -44.72
C LYS A 187 -26.58 -0.40 -45.75
N PHE A 188 -26.80 0.83 -46.17
CA PHE A 188 -27.70 1.20 -47.28
C PHE A 188 -26.98 2.15 -48.23
N CYS A 189 -27.19 1.96 -49.53
CA CYS A 189 -26.72 2.82 -50.61
C CYS A 189 -27.92 3.53 -51.22
#